data_AF-A0A4Q0MFA6-F1
#
_entry.id   AF-A0A4Q0MFA6-F1
#
_cell.length_a   1.000
_cell.length_b   1.000
_cell.length_c   1.000
_cell.angle_alpha   90.00
_cell.angle_beta   90.00
_cell.angle_gamma   90.00
#
_symmetry.space_group_name_H-M   'P 1'
#
loop_
_entity.id
_entity.type
_entity.pdbx_description
1 polymer ?
#
loop_
_entity_poly.entity_id
_entity_poly.type
_entity_poly.pdbx_seq_one_letter_code
_entity_poly.pdbx_strand_id
1 'polypeptide(L)'
;MRITELADLVSTGIKISSSQLSSKPSGFLYLKPENIERAIAISEADAMYIIEKVSKSVLSNSIDVGYGDYLIYSYKNDGDYSLLRVVQDFKKKIVPSNNFIIIKGPSSFLSTFLQHEMGRLYFLKEIQDIANRANGNFLDVIKQFKQIDIDPVVLEKVNLPSYISPGNSTINEEDLKKINVRGDVITIDNIYKRLKENEIRLDGYFQRKSNLWNDDIKSRLIETIILNMPIPPLFFDVTNDDRWLIVDGLQRISAINSFYNNELALTKLDYIPSLEGKYYRDLNRTYQRKFEEKQLSYSAIYPGTPKSVRYKIFKNINVSALILNRQEIRHAINEDEDLEFTSSKYILSLTEVINKYIIIPEKGTTGKERMADAELCLRYIAFRVLNYVHDYGGNIQDFLDKAMERINSYERNKLNVFKVDFEDALKTLTAIFSPDVIFTKAMVQVEGPKSFNGNLFGVWTYLFTRLNYEERQSLIERRNLFTKRALKMSDDPQYEKSIDSRYFETIESLKVNIETVEKFIKAFFND
;
A
#
# COMPACT_ATOMS: atom_id res chain seq x y z
N MET A 1 3.75 5.41 -62.17
CA MET A 1 3.08 4.23 -62.77
C MET A 1 3.01 3.17 -61.67
N ARG A 2 1.85 2.65 -61.25
CA ARG A 2 0.54 2.58 -61.92
C ARG A 2 -0.60 3.26 -61.12
N ILE A 3 -1.54 3.89 -61.84
CA ILE A 3 -2.92 4.24 -61.40
C ILE A 3 -3.66 2.97 -60.91
N THR A 4 -3.17 1.82 -61.31
CA THR A 4 -3.97 0.70 -61.78
C THR A 4 -5.10 0.21 -60.91
N GLU A 5 -4.76 0.04 -59.65
CA GLU A 5 -5.62 -0.60 -58.66
C GLU A 5 -5.95 0.39 -57.54
N LEU A 6 -5.96 1.68 -57.88
CA LEU A 6 -7.17 2.47 -57.65
C LEU A 6 -8.32 1.58 -58.10
N ALA A 7 -9.01 0.94 -57.18
CA ALA A 7 -10.42 0.64 -57.37
C ALA A 7 -10.90 -0.12 -56.16
N ASP A 8 -10.30 -1.27 -55.89
CA ASP A 8 -11.15 -2.30 -55.35
C ASP A 8 -10.91 -2.48 -53.89
N LEU A 9 -11.34 -1.46 -53.17
CA LEU A 9 -12.07 -1.53 -51.91
C LEU A 9 -11.47 -0.46 -50.99
N VAL A 10 -11.88 0.81 -51.11
CA VAL A 10 -13.28 1.23 -50.94
C VAL A 10 -13.96 0.37 -49.88
N SER A 11 -14.61 1.04 -48.95
CA SER A 11 -15.51 0.47 -47.96
C SER A 11 -14.78 -0.10 -46.72
N THR A 12 -14.66 0.59 -45.59
CA THR A 12 -15.30 1.82 -45.08
C THR A 12 -14.63 2.10 -43.72
N GLY A 13 -14.16 3.31 -43.34
CA GLY A 13 -14.33 4.58 -44.01
C GLY A 13 -13.61 5.80 -43.40
N ILE A 14 -13.62 6.83 -44.23
CA ILE A 14 -13.43 8.29 -44.08
C ILE A 14 -12.00 8.86 -43.94
N LYS A 15 -11.68 9.77 -44.88
CA LYS A 15 -10.44 10.53 -45.13
C LYS A 15 -10.37 11.86 -44.36
N ILE A 16 -9.16 12.30 -44.00
CA ILE A 16 -8.82 13.68 -43.60
C ILE A 16 -8.25 14.41 -44.82
N SER A 17 -8.76 15.60 -45.12
CA SER A 17 -8.37 16.46 -46.26
C SER A 17 -7.18 17.35 -45.91
N SER A 18 -6.32 17.68 -46.90
CA SER A 18 -5.22 18.64 -46.75
C SER A 18 -5.69 20.05 -46.36
N SER A 19 -6.95 20.40 -46.60
CA SER A 19 -7.57 21.64 -46.12
C SER A 19 -7.77 21.69 -44.59
N GLN A 20 -7.65 20.55 -43.91
CA GLN A 20 -7.83 20.38 -42.45
C GLN A 20 -6.51 20.46 -41.66
N LEU A 21 -5.37 20.64 -42.34
CA LEU A 21 -4.04 20.75 -41.77
C LEU A 21 -3.47 22.16 -41.95
N SER A 22 -2.74 22.67 -40.95
CA SER A 22 -1.97 23.92 -41.03
C SER A 22 -0.48 23.65 -40.84
N SER A 23 0.37 24.32 -41.61
CA SER A 23 1.83 24.15 -41.60
C SER A 23 2.60 25.37 -41.06
N LYS A 24 1.94 26.20 -40.23
CA LYS A 24 2.58 27.35 -39.57
C LYS A 24 2.56 27.19 -38.03
N PRO A 25 3.66 27.50 -37.32
CA PRO A 25 4.99 27.87 -37.84
C PRO A 25 5.72 26.66 -38.45
N SER A 26 6.59 26.95 -39.41
CA SER A 26 7.19 26.00 -40.36
C SER A 26 7.91 24.83 -39.69
N GLY A 27 7.55 23.61 -40.12
CA GLY A 27 8.19 22.36 -39.71
C GLY A 27 7.23 21.33 -39.08
N PHE A 28 5.99 21.73 -38.79
CA PHE A 28 5.00 20.86 -38.14
C PHE A 28 3.62 20.99 -38.82
N LEU A 29 2.94 19.86 -39.01
CA LEU A 29 1.56 19.76 -39.48
C LEU A 29 0.63 19.64 -38.27
N TYR A 30 -0.30 20.59 -38.09
CA TYR A 30 -1.26 20.60 -36.99
C TYR A 30 -2.69 20.36 -37.50
N LEU A 31 -3.49 19.62 -36.74
CA LEU A 31 -4.94 19.55 -36.90
C LEU A 31 -5.57 20.83 -36.36
N LYS A 32 -6.47 21.46 -37.14
CA LYS A 32 -7.18 22.66 -36.69
C LYS A 32 -8.01 22.36 -35.43
N PRO A 33 -8.09 23.28 -34.43
CA PRO A 33 -8.79 23.05 -33.16
C PRO A 33 -10.24 22.58 -33.30
N GLU A 34 -10.93 23.07 -34.31
CA GLU A 34 -12.29 22.74 -34.73
C GLU A 34 -12.50 21.26 -35.11
N ASN A 35 -11.42 20.47 -35.30
CA ASN A 35 -11.48 19.03 -35.59
C ASN A 35 -11.14 18.14 -34.38
N ILE A 36 -10.74 18.71 -33.24
CA ILE A 36 -10.41 17.96 -32.02
C ILE A 36 -11.69 17.45 -31.33
N GLU A 37 -12.83 18.09 -31.54
CA GLU A 37 -14.12 17.68 -30.96
C GLU A 37 -14.65 16.34 -31.51
N ARG A 38 -14.07 15.79 -32.58
CA ARG A 38 -14.39 14.46 -33.12
C ARG A 38 -13.21 13.50 -32.97
N ALA A 39 -12.91 13.13 -31.73
CA ALA A 39 -11.87 12.16 -31.41
C ALA A 39 -12.23 10.74 -31.92
N ILE A 40 -11.42 10.19 -32.82
CA ILE A 40 -11.42 8.76 -33.15
C ILE A 40 -10.39 8.08 -32.24
N ALA A 41 -10.78 6.97 -31.62
CA ALA A 41 -9.91 6.19 -30.74
C ALA A 41 -8.76 5.55 -31.56
N ILE A 42 -7.52 5.72 -31.08
CA ILE A 42 -6.36 4.96 -31.55
C ILE A 42 -6.28 3.61 -30.83
N SER A 43 -5.73 2.61 -31.52
CA SER A 43 -5.61 1.26 -30.99
C SER A 43 -4.50 1.17 -29.93
N GLU A 44 -4.63 0.17 -29.07
CA GLU A 44 -3.68 -0.13 -27.99
C GLU A 44 -2.26 -0.44 -28.50
N ALA A 45 -2.17 -1.07 -29.67
CA ALA A 45 -0.89 -1.38 -30.33
C ALA A 45 -0.16 -0.13 -30.81
N ASP A 46 -0.89 0.85 -31.34
CA ASP A 46 -0.30 2.11 -31.83
C ASP A 46 0.13 3.01 -30.66
N ALA A 47 -0.64 3.03 -29.56
CA ALA A 47 -0.26 3.73 -28.34
C ALA A 47 1.03 3.15 -27.71
N MET A 48 1.16 1.82 -27.69
CA MET A 48 2.36 1.13 -27.21
C MET A 48 3.59 1.39 -28.07
N TYR A 49 3.44 1.39 -29.40
CA TYR A 49 4.53 1.71 -30.32
C TYR A 49 5.07 3.14 -30.14
N ILE A 50 4.19 4.10 -29.86
CA ILE A 50 4.56 5.50 -29.59
C ILE A 50 5.27 5.63 -28.24
N ILE A 51 4.77 5.00 -27.18
CA ILE A 51 5.42 4.96 -25.86
C ILE A 51 6.82 4.37 -25.97
N GLU A 52 6.99 3.28 -26.73
CA GLU A 52 8.29 2.63 -26.95
C GLU A 52 9.28 3.54 -27.72
N LYS A 53 8.80 4.31 -28.69
CA LYS A 53 9.64 5.23 -29.47
C LYS A 53 10.02 6.51 -28.71
N VAL A 54 9.12 7.06 -27.89
CA VAL A 54 9.36 8.28 -27.09
C VAL A 54 10.27 7.98 -25.89
N SER A 55 10.05 6.84 -25.22
CA SER A 55 10.96 6.37 -24.18
C SER A 55 12.37 6.11 -24.73
N LYS A 56 12.49 5.52 -25.93
CA LYS A 56 13.80 5.32 -26.59
C LYS A 56 14.50 6.59 -27.08
N SER A 57 13.79 7.68 -27.39
CA SER A 57 14.40 8.89 -27.98
C SER A 57 14.70 10.02 -26.98
N VAL A 58 13.95 10.12 -25.88
CA VAL A 58 14.08 11.22 -24.90
C VAL A 58 14.73 10.76 -23.59
N LEU A 59 14.48 9.52 -23.18
CA LEU A 59 14.86 8.98 -21.87
C LEU A 59 15.71 7.74 -22.08
N SER A 60 16.99 7.93 -22.42
CA SER A 60 17.97 6.88 -22.62
C SER A 60 17.86 5.80 -21.51
N ASN A 61 17.20 4.70 -21.89
CA ASN A 61 16.93 3.45 -21.17
C ASN A 61 16.24 3.50 -19.78
N SER A 62 15.11 2.77 -19.73
CA SER A 62 14.53 2.04 -18.59
C SER A 62 13.93 2.82 -17.41
N ILE A 63 12.71 3.36 -17.59
CA ILE A 63 11.82 3.70 -16.47
C ILE A 63 10.39 3.23 -16.79
N ASP A 64 9.96 2.11 -16.20
CA ASP A 64 8.56 1.69 -16.18
C ASP A 64 7.74 2.67 -15.32
N VAL A 65 6.63 3.18 -15.88
CA VAL A 65 5.65 4.01 -15.16
C VAL A 65 4.72 3.10 -14.38
N GLY A 66 4.63 3.31 -13.07
CA GLY A 66 3.86 2.49 -12.13
C GLY A 66 2.64 3.21 -11.54
N TYR A 67 1.80 2.44 -10.86
CA TYR A 67 0.67 2.94 -10.09
C TYR A 67 1.14 3.90 -8.98
N GLY A 68 0.61 5.13 -8.96
CA GLY A 68 0.99 6.17 -8.00
C GLY A 68 1.99 7.21 -8.51
N ASP A 69 2.39 7.13 -9.78
CA ASP A 69 3.22 8.15 -10.43
C ASP A 69 2.41 9.43 -10.76
N TYR A 70 3.11 10.57 -10.80
CA TYR A 70 2.53 11.86 -11.19
C TYR A 70 3.02 12.29 -12.57
N LEU A 71 2.07 12.79 -13.36
CA LEU A 71 2.29 13.26 -14.71
C LEU A 71 2.09 14.78 -14.73
N ILE A 72 3.18 15.53 -14.88
CA ILE A 72 3.12 16.99 -15.08
C ILE A 72 2.95 17.23 -16.57
N TYR A 73 2.02 18.10 -16.95
CA TYR A 73 1.77 18.41 -18.35
C TYR A 73 1.51 19.89 -18.56
N SER A 74 1.96 20.44 -19.69
CA SER A 74 1.60 21.82 -20.04
C SER A 74 0.17 21.86 -20.57
N TYR A 75 -0.63 22.71 -19.95
CA TYR A 75 -1.99 23.02 -20.33
C TYR A 75 -1.93 24.25 -21.24
N LYS A 76 -1.69 24.01 -22.54
CA LYS A 76 -1.54 25.01 -23.64
C LYS A 76 -0.12 25.57 -23.81
N ASN A 77 0.11 26.11 -25.02
CA ASN A 77 1.34 26.75 -25.48
C ASN A 77 1.76 28.02 -24.70
N ASP A 78 1.06 28.37 -23.61
CA ASP A 78 1.27 29.59 -22.83
C ASP A 78 2.07 29.36 -21.52
N GLY A 79 2.70 28.19 -21.36
CA GLY A 79 3.62 27.92 -20.24
C GLY A 79 2.97 27.60 -18.90
N ASP A 80 1.64 27.44 -18.84
CA ASP A 80 0.93 26.95 -17.66
C ASP A 80 1.02 25.42 -17.56
N TYR A 81 1.43 24.91 -16.39
CA TYR A 81 1.56 23.48 -16.12
C TYR A 81 0.43 22.97 -15.22
N SER A 82 0.04 21.71 -15.38
CA SER A 82 -0.99 21.03 -14.59
C SER A 82 -0.49 19.66 -14.12
N LEU A 83 -0.94 19.22 -12.95
CA LEU A 83 -0.53 17.98 -12.31
C LEU A 83 -1.65 16.93 -12.41
N LEU A 84 -1.36 15.79 -13.02
CA LEU A 84 -2.27 14.65 -13.05
C LEU A 84 -1.72 13.53 -12.15
N ARG A 85 -2.51 13.09 -11.17
CA ARG A 85 -2.20 11.92 -10.33
C ARG A 85 -2.78 10.68 -11.00
N VAL A 86 -1.97 9.64 -11.20
CA VAL A 86 -2.47 8.37 -11.74
C VAL A 86 -3.17 7.60 -10.62
N VAL A 87 -4.50 7.66 -10.61
CA VAL A 87 -5.37 6.93 -9.67
C VAL A 87 -6.35 6.10 -10.49
N GLN A 88 -6.14 4.78 -10.51
CA GLN A 88 -6.85 3.77 -11.34
C GLN A 88 -6.47 3.69 -12.83
N ASP A 89 -6.45 2.42 -13.27
CA ASP A 89 -6.22 1.89 -14.61
C ASP A 89 -6.85 2.79 -15.69
N PHE A 90 -6.02 3.38 -16.55
CA PHE A 90 -6.48 4.15 -17.70
C PHE A 90 -7.25 3.20 -18.61
N LYS A 91 -8.57 3.09 -18.41
CA LYS A 91 -9.49 2.37 -19.29
C LYS A 91 -9.42 2.95 -20.70
N LYS A 92 -8.47 2.44 -21.50
CA LYS A 92 -8.36 2.53 -22.96
C LYS A 92 -8.63 3.90 -23.60
N LYS A 93 -8.22 5.00 -22.99
CA LYS A 93 -8.03 6.29 -23.69
C LYS A 93 -6.88 7.06 -23.05
N ILE A 94 -5.72 7.01 -23.71
CA ILE A 94 -4.60 7.93 -23.44
C ILE A 94 -4.54 8.89 -24.63
N VAL A 95 -4.51 10.19 -24.34
CA VAL A 95 -4.30 11.24 -25.33
C VAL A 95 -2.84 11.71 -25.19
N PRO A 96 -1.95 11.43 -26.15
CA PRO A 96 -0.57 11.90 -26.11
C PRO A 96 -0.47 13.41 -26.41
N SER A 97 0.43 14.09 -25.70
CA SER A 97 0.86 15.48 -25.86
C SER A 97 2.36 15.55 -25.52
N ASN A 98 3.12 16.47 -26.14
CA ASN A 98 4.58 16.54 -26.07
C ASN A 98 5.14 17.07 -24.72
N ASN A 99 4.33 17.18 -23.67
CA ASN A 99 4.62 18.03 -22.51
C ASN A 99 4.75 17.28 -21.17
N PHE A 100 4.93 15.95 -21.17
CA PHE A 100 4.81 15.15 -19.94
C PHE A 100 6.13 14.92 -19.20
N ILE A 101 6.15 15.19 -17.89
CA ILE A 101 7.20 14.75 -16.98
C ILE A 101 6.63 13.78 -15.95
N ILE A 102 7.32 12.66 -15.75
CA ILE A 102 6.95 11.61 -14.81
C ILE A 102 7.78 11.79 -13.55
N ILE A 103 7.11 11.99 -12.41
CA ILE A 103 7.75 11.98 -11.09
C ILE A 103 7.40 10.68 -10.39
N LYS A 104 8.43 9.91 -10.02
CA LYS A 104 8.27 8.60 -9.37
C LYS A 104 8.07 8.70 -7.85
N GLY A 105 7.21 7.80 -7.37
CA GLY A 105 7.29 7.22 -6.03
C GLY A 105 6.10 7.55 -5.11
N PRO A 106 5.26 6.57 -4.74
CA PRO A 106 4.11 6.75 -3.84
C PRO A 106 4.47 7.02 -2.36
N SER A 107 5.76 7.24 -2.05
CA SER A 107 6.29 7.45 -0.70
C SER A 107 7.43 8.46 -0.64
N SER A 108 7.65 9.24 -1.71
CA SER A 108 8.68 10.29 -1.72
C SER A 108 8.16 11.56 -1.05
N PHE A 109 9.06 12.34 -0.42
CA PHE A 109 8.74 13.67 0.12
C PHE A 109 7.99 14.54 -0.91
N LEU A 110 8.42 14.49 -2.16
CA LEU A 110 7.79 15.19 -3.28
C LEU A 110 6.36 14.70 -3.55
N SER A 111 6.09 13.40 -3.42
CA SER A 111 4.74 12.85 -3.60
C SER A 111 3.74 13.35 -2.55
N THR A 112 4.18 13.53 -1.31
CA THR A 112 3.32 14.06 -0.24
C THR A 112 3.19 15.58 -0.34
N PHE A 113 4.26 16.26 -0.71
CA PHE A 113 4.26 17.69 -1.03
C PHE A 113 3.25 18.03 -2.13
N LEU A 114 3.23 17.25 -3.21
CA LEU A 114 2.32 17.43 -4.34
C LEU A 114 0.87 16.93 -4.08
N GLN A 115 0.58 16.29 -2.95
CA GLN A 115 -0.81 15.96 -2.57
C GLN A 115 -1.53 17.16 -1.95
N HIS A 116 -0.78 18.09 -1.36
CA HIS A 116 -1.34 19.31 -0.79
C HIS A 116 -1.50 20.41 -1.84
N GLU A 117 -2.59 21.17 -1.73
CA GLU A 117 -2.89 22.27 -2.64
C GLU A 117 -1.79 23.33 -2.70
N MET A 118 -1.30 23.79 -1.54
CA MET A 118 -0.22 24.79 -1.47
C MET A 118 1.11 24.28 -2.02
N GLY A 119 1.44 23.00 -1.80
CA GLY A 119 2.65 22.38 -2.35
C GLY A 119 2.56 22.23 -3.87
N ARG A 120 1.37 21.89 -4.40
CA ARG A 120 1.12 21.90 -5.85
C ARG A 120 1.28 23.30 -6.44
N LEU A 121 0.66 24.32 -5.84
CA LEU A 121 0.73 25.69 -6.34
C LEU A 121 2.17 26.22 -6.32
N TYR A 122 2.93 25.95 -5.26
CA TYR A 122 4.34 26.30 -5.17
C TYR A 122 5.17 25.60 -6.25
N PHE A 123 5.02 24.28 -6.37
CA PHE A 123 5.76 23.52 -7.37
C PHE A 123 5.42 23.98 -8.79
N LEU A 124 4.14 24.21 -9.10
CA LEU A 124 3.72 24.72 -10.41
C LEU A 124 4.36 26.09 -10.73
N LYS A 125 4.43 26.99 -9.74
CA LYS A 125 5.07 28.28 -9.90
C LYS A 125 6.58 28.15 -10.18
N GLU A 126 7.29 27.33 -9.42
CA GLU A 126 8.73 27.09 -9.64
C GLU A 126 9.01 26.51 -11.03
N ILE A 127 8.17 25.57 -11.48
CA ILE A 127 8.28 24.98 -12.82
C ILE A 127 8.03 26.03 -13.90
N GLN A 128 7.06 26.91 -13.69
CA GLN A 128 6.75 28.02 -14.60
C GLN A 128 7.91 29.02 -14.66
N ASP A 129 8.53 29.37 -13.53
CA ASP A 129 9.67 30.27 -13.46
C ASP A 129 10.94 29.66 -14.11
N ILE A 130 11.15 28.35 -13.98
CA ILE A 130 12.21 27.61 -14.68
C ILE A 130 11.95 27.58 -16.19
N ALA A 131 10.70 27.30 -16.60
CA ALA A 131 10.30 27.27 -18.00
C ALA A 131 10.47 28.63 -18.69
N ASN A 132 10.12 29.71 -18.00
CA ASN A 132 10.31 31.08 -18.47
C ASN A 132 11.80 31.41 -18.64
N ARG A 133 12.65 31.02 -17.69
CA ARG A 133 14.12 31.18 -17.80
C ARG A 133 14.75 30.33 -18.90
N ALA A 134 14.16 29.18 -19.19
CA ALA A 134 14.62 28.25 -20.23
C ALA A 134 14.03 28.54 -21.62
N ASN A 135 13.31 29.66 -21.82
CA ASN A 135 12.60 30.00 -23.07
C ASN A 135 11.73 28.85 -23.61
N GLY A 136 11.11 28.06 -22.72
CA GLY A 136 10.28 26.91 -23.10
C GLY A 136 11.04 25.68 -23.60
N ASN A 137 12.38 25.64 -23.52
CA ASN A 137 13.15 24.45 -23.84
C ASN A 137 12.99 23.37 -22.74
N PHE A 138 12.13 22.41 -23.02
CA PHE A 138 11.76 21.32 -22.11
C PHE A 138 12.97 20.50 -21.58
N LEU A 139 14.02 20.30 -22.37
CA LEU A 139 15.20 19.55 -21.94
C LEU A 139 16.05 20.31 -20.90
N ASP A 140 16.06 21.63 -20.96
CA ASP A 140 16.81 22.47 -20.01
C ASP A 140 16.01 22.74 -18.73
N VAL A 141 14.68 22.69 -18.83
CA VAL A 141 13.76 22.66 -17.67
C VAL A 141 14.00 21.41 -16.82
N ILE A 142 14.09 20.22 -17.44
CA ILE A 142 14.33 18.95 -16.73
C ILE A 142 15.65 18.94 -15.97
N LYS A 143 16.73 19.51 -16.54
CA LYS A 143 18.04 19.55 -15.89
C LYS A 143 18.03 20.38 -14.60
N GLN A 144 17.16 21.38 -14.52
CA GLN A 144 17.05 22.30 -13.38
C GLN A 144 16.15 21.78 -12.26
N PHE A 145 15.43 20.66 -12.46
CA PHE A 145 14.57 20.08 -11.42
C PHE A 145 15.32 19.63 -10.18
N LYS A 146 16.59 19.26 -10.34
CA LYS A 146 17.47 18.93 -9.22
C LYS A 146 17.85 20.14 -8.35
N GLN A 147 17.52 21.35 -8.78
CA GLN A 147 17.87 22.61 -8.12
C GLN A 147 16.66 23.32 -7.50
N ILE A 148 15.46 22.74 -7.58
CA ILE A 148 14.27 23.27 -6.90
C ILE A 148 14.45 23.01 -5.41
N ASP A 149 14.74 24.06 -4.66
CA ASP A 149 14.76 24.05 -3.20
C ASP A 149 13.39 24.48 -2.66
N ILE A 150 12.88 23.83 -1.62
CA ILE A 150 11.52 24.11 -1.12
C ILE A 150 11.58 25.11 0.02
N ASP A 151 10.90 26.24 -0.16
CA ASP A 151 10.80 27.33 0.83
C ASP A 151 10.29 26.81 2.21
N PRO A 152 11.04 27.00 3.31
CA PRO A 152 10.64 26.63 4.66
C PRO A 152 9.26 27.16 5.10
N VAL A 153 8.86 28.34 4.65
CA VAL A 153 7.55 28.93 4.97
C VAL A 153 6.42 28.17 4.27
N VAL A 154 6.68 27.62 3.08
CA VAL A 154 5.74 26.74 2.37
C VAL A 154 5.71 25.38 3.05
N LEU A 155 6.84 24.88 3.55
CA LEU A 155 6.91 23.64 4.34
C LEU A 155 6.12 23.71 5.65
N GLU A 156 6.03 24.87 6.30
CA GLU A 156 5.21 25.05 7.52
C GLU A 156 3.71 25.10 7.23
N LYS A 157 3.31 25.66 6.08
CA LYS A 157 1.89 25.84 5.69
C LYS A 157 1.30 24.62 5.02
N VAL A 158 2.10 23.89 4.27
CA VAL A 158 1.76 22.54 3.87
C VAL A 158 1.93 21.72 5.13
N ASN A 159 0.84 21.20 5.73
CA ASN A 159 0.93 20.18 6.79
C ASN A 159 1.50 18.88 6.20
N LEU A 160 2.71 18.96 5.64
CA LEU A 160 3.51 17.84 5.25
C LEU A 160 3.59 16.95 6.47
N PRO A 161 3.60 15.62 6.29
CA PRO A 161 3.94 14.74 7.39
C PRO A 161 5.21 15.31 7.99
N SER A 162 5.14 15.68 9.26
CA SER A 162 6.18 16.36 10.03
C SER A 162 7.36 15.42 10.13
N TYR A 163 8.12 15.26 9.05
CA TYR A 163 9.00 14.13 8.90
C TYR A 163 8.38 12.74 9.21
N ILE A 164 7.08 12.55 9.49
CA ILE A 164 6.67 11.49 10.44
C ILE A 164 7.78 11.30 11.48
N SER A 165 7.99 12.28 12.36
CA SER A 165 8.62 11.98 13.63
C SER A 165 7.94 10.70 14.09
N PRO A 166 8.67 9.57 14.15
CA PRO A 166 8.07 8.27 14.39
C PRO A 166 7.21 8.48 15.63
N GLY A 167 5.96 8.00 15.58
CA GLY A 167 5.00 8.16 16.68
C GLY A 167 5.76 8.13 17.99
N ASN A 168 5.63 9.21 18.77
CA ASN A 168 6.49 9.64 19.87
C ASN A 168 6.51 8.66 21.05
N SER A 169 6.55 7.35 20.79
CA SER A 169 7.42 6.44 21.51
C SER A 169 8.87 6.87 21.27
N THR A 170 9.32 7.89 21.99
CA THR A 170 10.73 8.03 22.30
C THR A 170 11.20 6.66 22.79
N ILE A 171 12.14 6.05 22.06
CA ILE A 171 12.83 4.87 22.58
C ILE A 171 13.53 5.38 23.82
N ASN A 172 13.09 4.95 25.00
CA ASN A 172 13.70 5.42 26.23
C ASN A 172 15.15 4.92 26.31
N GLU A 173 15.98 5.54 27.15
CA GLU A 173 17.38 5.14 27.27
C GLU A 173 17.57 3.67 27.67
N GLU A 174 16.59 3.08 28.35
CA GLU A 174 16.59 1.67 28.72
C GLU A 174 16.40 0.73 27.52
N ASP A 175 15.53 1.10 26.59
CA ASP A 175 15.26 0.36 25.36
C ASP A 175 16.44 0.44 24.40
N LEU A 176 17.14 1.61 24.35
CA LEU A 176 18.36 1.78 23.55
C LEU A 176 19.46 0.78 23.97
N LYS A 177 19.62 0.57 25.29
CA LYS A 177 20.62 -0.37 25.84
C LYS A 177 20.30 -1.84 25.51
N LYS A 178 19.04 -2.15 25.18
CA LYS A 178 18.57 -3.50 24.86
C LYS A 178 18.61 -3.82 23.36
N ILE A 179 18.90 -2.84 22.50
CA ILE A 179 18.97 -3.06 21.05
C ILE A 179 20.16 -3.96 20.75
N ASN A 180 19.88 -5.16 20.24
CA ASN A 180 20.89 -6.12 19.86
C ASN A 180 20.72 -6.50 18.39
N VAL A 181 21.36 -5.74 17.50
CA VAL A 181 21.38 -5.98 16.06
C VAL A 181 22.81 -6.23 15.63
N ARG A 182 23.07 -7.37 14.97
CA ARG A 182 24.42 -7.75 14.53
C ARG A 182 24.39 -8.33 13.13
N GLY A 183 25.47 -8.10 12.38
CA GLY A 183 25.70 -8.71 11.08
C GLY A 183 26.51 -10.01 11.21
N ASP A 184 26.21 -10.98 10.37
CA ASP A 184 26.94 -12.24 10.26
C ASP A 184 26.82 -12.80 8.82
N VAL A 185 27.41 -13.96 8.56
CA VAL A 185 27.35 -14.67 7.28
C VAL A 185 26.75 -16.06 7.45
N ILE A 186 25.96 -16.50 6.47
CA ILE A 186 25.37 -17.82 6.44
C ILE A 186 25.52 -18.43 5.04
N THR A 187 25.80 -19.73 4.96
CA THR A 187 25.85 -20.44 3.67
C THR A 187 24.43 -20.72 3.17
N ILE A 188 24.28 -20.87 1.85
CA ILE A 188 23.01 -21.30 1.26
C ILE A 188 22.57 -22.67 1.80
N ASP A 189 23.51 -23.59 1.98
CA ASP A 189 23.22 -24.90 2.55
C ASP A 189 22.64 -24.82 3.99
N ASN A 190 23.19 -23.93 4.82
CA ASN A 190 22.65 -23.69 6.17
C ASN A 190 21.26 -23.05 6.11
N ILE A 191 21.02 -22.07 5.23
CA ILE A 191 19.67 -21.51 5.02
C ILE A 191 18.70 -22.63 4.64
N TYR A 192 19.07 -23.49 3.69
CA TYR A 192 18.23 -24.60 3.24
C TYR A 192 17.94 -25.60 4.35
N LYS A 193 18.94 -25.96 5.16
CA LYS A 193 18.74 -26.83 6.33
C LYS A 193 17.75 -26.21 7.32
N ARG A 194 17.91 -24.93 7.65
CA ARG A 194 16.98 -24.22 8.55
C ARG A 194 15.56 -24.16 7.98
N LEU A 195 15.41 -23.98 6.66
CA LEU A 195 14.11 -24.03 6.00
C LEU A 195 13.46 -25.42 6.13
N LYS A 196 14.24 -26.48 5.92
CA LYS A 196 13.76 -27.87 5.98
C LYS A 196 13.31 -28.28 7.39
N GLU A 197 14.00 -27.80 8.42
CA GLU A 197 13.65 -28.05 9.83
C GLU A 197 12.58 -27.06 10.36
N ASN A 198 12.00 -26.21 9.49
CA ASN A 198 11.03 -25.16 9.83
C ASN A 198 11.55 -24.10 10.81
N GLU A 199 12.87 -23.95 10.92
CA GLU A 199 13.53 -22.91 11.73
C GLU A 199 13.52 -21.56 11.01
N ILE A 200 13.57 -21.54 9.68
CA ILE A 200 13.20 -20.38 8.87
C ILE A 200 11.88 -20.74 8.19
N ARG A 201 10.86 -19.91 8.37
CA ARG A 201 9.54 -20.20 7.79
C ARG A 201 9.27 -19.38 6.54
N LEU A 202 8.94 -20.10 5.48
CA LEU A 202 8.35 -19.55 4.26
C LEU A 202 6.84 -19.72 4.24
N ASP A 203 6.34 -20.67 5.03
CA ASP A 203 4.95 -20.98 5.26
C ASP A 203 4.38 -20.12 6.40
N GLY A 204 3.11 -19.71 6.25
CA GLY A 204 2.45 -18.72 7.11
C GLY A 204 1.99 -17.49 6.32
N TYR A 205 1.85 -16.35 6.99
CA TYR A 205 1.43 -15.06 6.42
C TYR A 205 2.22 -14.65 5.14
N PHE A 206 3.47 -15.11 5.00
CA PHE A 206 4.36 -14.83 3.88
C PHE A 206 4.24 -15.78 2.69
N GLN A 207 3.50 -16.88 2.79
CA GLN A 207 3.44 -17.93 1.76
C GLN A 207 2.77 -17.46 0.47
N ARG A 208 1.78 -16.56 0.55
CA ARG A 208 1.17 -15.92 -0.64
C ARG A 208 2.11 -14.88 -1.28
N LYS A 209 3.13 -14.47 -0.55
CA LYS A 209 4.06 -13.39 -0.90
C LYS A 209 5.38 -13.93 -1.44
N SER A 210 5.78 -15.16 -1.14
CA SER A 210 7.05 -15.78 -1.57
C SER A 210 7.22 -15.97 -3.10
N ASN A 211 6.13 -15.92 -3.86
CA ASN A 211 6.12 -16.18 -5.32
C ASN A 211 5.87 -14.94 -6.20
N LEU A 212 6.31 -13.75 -5.79
CA LEU A 212 6.16 -12.56 -6.63
C LEU A 212 7.20 -12.45 -7.74
N TRP A 213 8.39 -13.01 -7.54
CA TRP A 213 9.36 -13.11 -8.61
C TRP A 213 8.92 -14.17 -9.61
N ASN A 214 8.88 -13.80 -10.89
CA ASN A 214 8.77 -14.77 -11.97
C ASN A 214 10.07 -15.60 -12.08
N ASP A 215 9.99 -16.71 -12.81
CA ASP A 215 11.09 -17.66 -12.94
C ASP A 215 12.34 -17.03 -13.59
N ASP A 216 12.17 -16.02 -14.43
CA ASP A 216 13.29 -15.27 -15.03
C ASP A 216 14.11 -14.54 -13.96
N ILE A 217 13.46 -13.81 -13.05
CA ILE A 217 14.14 -13.08 -11.97
C ILE A 217 14.77 -14.07 -10.99
N LYS A 218 14.05 -15.15 -10.64
CA LYS A 218 14.58 -16.22 -9.79
C LYS A 218 15.84 -16.83 -10.41
N SER A 219 15.82 -17.14 -11.71
CA SER A 219 16.94 -17.74 -12.44
C SER A 219 18.18 -16.86 -12.46
N ARG A 220 18.02 -15.54 -12.69
CA ARG A 220 19.14 -14.58 -12.61
C ARG A 220 19.77 -14.50 -11.22
N LEU A 221 18.99 -14.67 -10.14
CA LEU A 221 19.56 -14.78 -8.80
C LEU A 221 20.40 -16.05 -8.65
N ILE A 222 19.92 -17.20 -9.12
CA ILE A 222 20.68 -18.45 -9.06
C ILE A 222 21.98 -18.35 -9.86
N GLU A 223 21.93 -17.71 -11.04
CA GLU A 223 23.12 -17.42 -11.83
C GLU A 223 24.10 -16.50 -11.09
N THR A 224 23.61 -15.43 -10.46
CA THR A 224 24.42 -14.51 -9.63
C THR A 224 25.13 -15.26 -8.50
N ILE A 225 24.43 -16.19 -7.84
CA ILE A 225 24.96 -17.06 -6.79
C ILE A 225 26.09 -17.95 -7.36
N ILE A 226 25.83 -18.64 -8.46
CA ILE A 226 26.79 -19.55 -9.10
C ILE A 226 28.04 -18.81 -9.60
N LEU A 227 27.89 -17.56 -10.07
CA LEU A 227 28.99 -16.69 -10.47
C LEU A 227 29.74 -16.08 -9.28
N ASN A 228 29.31 -16.37 -8.05
CA ASN A 228 29.84 -15.80 -6.82
C ASN A 228 29.79 -14.26 -6.78
N MET A 229 28.83 -13.65 -7.47
CA MET A 229 28.65 -12.20 -7.47
C MET A 229 28.10 -11.70 -6.12
N PRO A 230 28.29 -10.40 -5.77
CA PRO A 230 27.71 -9.82 -4.58
C PRO A 230 26.18 -9.81 -4.62
N ILE A 231 25.55 -10.15 -3.50
CA ILE A 231 24.09 -10.12 -3.31
C ILE A 231 23.82 -9.23 -2.10
N PRO A 232 22.79 -8.36 -2.10
CA PRO A 232 22.52 -7.51 -0.95
C PRO A 232 22.27 -8.36 0.31
N PRO A 233 22.53 -7.84 1.52
CA PRO A 233 22.34 -8.62 2.73
C PRO A 233 20.88 -9.02 2.95
N LEU A 234 20.66 -10.13 3.65
CA LEU A 234 19.37 -10.55 4.18
C LEU A 234 19.10 -9.87 5.53
N PHE A 235 17.85 -9.82 5.97
CA PHE A 235 17.53 -9.33 7.30
C PHE A 235 16.58 -10.28 8.03
N PHE A 236 16.95 -10.67 9.25
CA PHE A 236 16.21 -11.61 10.07
C PHE A 236 15.85 -11.02 11.44
N ASP A 237 14.80 -11.57 12.02
CA ASP A 237 14.49 -11.45 13.44
C ASP A 237 14.67 -12.82 14.06
N VAL A 238 15.70 -12.94 14.90
CA VAL A 238 16.15 -14.16 15.56
C VAL A 238 15.93 -14.08 17.07
N THR A 239 14.96 -13.26 17.50
CA THR A 239 14.58 -13.14 18.91
C THR A 239 14.00 -14.42 19.49
N ASN A 240 13.57 -15.33 18.63
CA ASN A 240 13.32 -16.73 18.95
C ASN A 240 14.40 -17.56 18.21
N ASP A 241 15.26 -18.24 18.97
CA ASP A 241 16.39 -18.99 18.41
C ASP A 241 15.95 -20.17 17.54
N ASP A 242 14.80 -20.76 17.86
CA ASP A 242 14.21 -21.87 17.12
C ASP A 242 13.43 -21.40 15.87
N ARG A 243 13.14 -20.09 15.76
CA ARG A 243 12.33 -19.54 14.68
C ARG A 243 12.78 -18.17 14.21
N TRP A 244 13.43 -18.15 13.06
CA TRP A 244 13.92 -16.98 12.38
C TRP A 244 12.84 -16.42 11.45
N LEU A 245 12.45 -15.19 11.72
CA LEU A 245 11.49 -14.46 10.91
C LEU A 245 12.22 -13.62 9.85
N ILE A 246 11.84 -13.78 8.58
CA ILE A 246 12.41 -13.03 7.47
C ILE A 246 11.82 -11.61 7.48
N VAL A 247 12.68 -10.60 7.64
CA VAL A 247 12.30 -9.18 7.57
C VAL A 247 12.51 -8.65 6.16
N ASP A 248 13.64 -9.00 5.54
CA ASP A 248 13.96 -8.71 4.15
C ASP A 248 14.68 -9.90 3.50
N GLY A 249 14.42 -10.08 2.20
CA GLY A 249 15.02 -11.15 1.40
C GLY A 249 14.13 -12.35 1.16
N LEU A 250 12.82 -12.27 1.49
CA LEU A 250 11.85 -13.33 1.28
C LEU A 250 11.90 -13.90 -0.15
N GLN A 251 11.91 -13.06 -1.19
CA GLN A 251 11.96 -13.52 -2.59
C GLN A 251 13.26 -14.27 -2.90
N ARG A 252 14.39 -13.83 -2.34
CA ARG A 252 15.70 -14.44 -2.55
C ARG A 252 15.78 -15.81 -1.91
N ILE A 253 15.35 -15.92 -0.65
CA ILE A 253 15.29 -17.19 0.07
C ILE A 253 14.30 -18.14 -0.61
N SER A 254 13.16 -17.64 -1.09
CA SER A 254 12.17 -18.44 -1.81
C SER A 254 12.71 -18.97 -3.14
N ALA A 255 13.44 -18.15 -3.90
CA ALA A 255 14.09 -18.57 -5.15
C ALA A 255 15.16 -19.65 -4.90
N ILE A 256 16.00 -19.44 -3.88
CA ILE A 256 17.02 -20.42 -3.43
C ILE A 256 16.34 -21.74 -3.06
N ASN A 257 15.29 -21.70 -2.24
CA ASN A 257 14.53 -22.89 -1.83
C ASN A 257 13.89 -23.62 -3.01
N SER A 258 13.24 -22.88 -3.92
CA SER A 258 12.60 -23.45 -5.12
C SER A 258 13.63 -24.16 -6.00
N PHE A 259 14.81 -23.57 -6.17
CA PHE A 259 15.89 -24.19 -6.95
C PHE A 259 16.42 -25.45 -6.28
N TYR A 260 16.72 -25.38 -4.98
CA TYR A 260 17.24 -26.51 -4.20
C TYR A 260 16.27 -27.72 -4.25
N ASN A 261 14.96 -27.46 -4.17
CA ASN A 261 13.92 -28.49 -4.24
C ASN A 261 13.58 -28.98 -5.67
N ASN A 262 14.28 -28.50 -6.69
CA ASN A 262 14.01 -28.81 -8.11
C ASN A 262 12.61 -28.37 -8.59
N GLU A 263 12.11 -27.27 -8.05
CA GLU A 263 10.84 -26.64 -8.44
C GLU A 263 11.05 -25.49 -9.44
N LEU A 264 12.30 -25.06 -9.63
CA LEU A 264 12.70 -24.02 -10.58
C LEU A 264 13.67 -24.58 -11.62
N ALA A 265 13.28 -24.56 -12.89
CA ALA A 265 14.20 -24.72 -14.02
C ALA A 265 14.79 -23.36 -14.39
N LEU A 266 16.10 -23.29 -14.63
CA LEU A 266 16.75 -22.02 -14.98
C LEU A 266 16.32 -21.54 -16.37
N THR A 267 16.05 -20.25 -16.51
CA THR A 267 15.60 -19.62 -17.76
C THR A 267 16.12 -18.20 -17.89
N LYS A 268 16.33 -17.73 -19.12
CA LYS A 268 16.77 -16.36 -19.47
C LYS A 268 18.00 -15.91 -18.68
N LEU A 269 19.05 -16.74 -18.76
CA LEU A 269 20.34 -16.50 -18.12
C LEU A 269 21.19 -15.56 -18.96
N ASP A 270 21.93 -14.65 -18.31
CA ASP A 270 22.68 -13.59 -19.01
C ASP A 270 24.13 -14.03 -19.31
N TYR A 271 24.74 -14.86 -18.47
CA TYR A 271 26.18 -15.18 -18.49
C TYR A 271 26.47 -16.68 -18.68
N ILE A 272 25.57 -17.56 -18.25
CA ILE A 272 25.70 -19.01 -18.35
C ILE A 272 24.47 -19.66 -19.03
N PRO A 273 24.16 -19.34 -20.31
CA PRO A 273 23.02 -19.93 -21.01
C PRO A 273 23.04 -21.46 -21.10
N SER A 274 24.21 -22.08 -20.96
CA SER A 274 24.34 -23.55 -20.95
C SER A 274 23.65 -24.24 -19.76
N LEU A 275 23.26 -23.49 -18.73
CA LEU A 275 22.49 -23.98 -17.60
C LEU A 275 20.97 -23.78 -17.77
N GLU A 276 20.50 -23.20 -18.86
CA GLU A 276 19.07 -23.07 -19.12
C GLU A 276 18.38 -24.45 -19.23
N GLY A 277 17.17 -24.54 -18.69
CA GLY A 277 16.39 -25.77 -18.56
C GLY A 277 16.88 -26.73 -17.48
N LYS A 278 17.99 -26.43 -16.80
CA LYS A 278 18.54 -27.28 -15.72
C LYS A 278 17.86 -26.99 -14.39
N TYR A 279 17.55 -28.05 -13.67
CA TYR A 279 17.23 -28.02 -12.24
C TYR A 279 18.51 -28.22 -11.43
N TYR A 280 18.43 -28.02 -10.11
CA TYR A 280 19.56 -28.24 -9.20
C TYR A 280 20.19 -29.64 -9.33
N ARG A 281 19.37 -30.68 -9.45
CA ARG A 281 19.79 -32.08 -9.65
C ARG A 281 20.55 -32.32 -10.96
N ASP A 282 20.39 -31.43 -11.95
CA ASP A 282 21.03 -31.56 -13.26
C ASP A 282 22.39 -30.84 -13.32
N LEU A 283 22.73 -30.05 -12.28
CA LEU A 283 24.01 -29.36 -12.19
C LEU A 283 25.16 -30.35 -11.90
N ASN A 284 26.33 -30.11 -12.49
CA ASN A 284 27.54 -30.82 -12.10
C ASN A 284 27.98 -30.42 -10.67
N ARG A 285 28.83 -31.24 -10.04
CA ARG A 285 29.27 -31.01 -8.67
C ARG A 285 29.93 -29.64 -8.46
N THR A 286 30.64 -29.12 -9.46
CA THR A 286 31.28 -27.79 -9.38
C THR A 286 30.24 -26.68 -9.21
N TYR A 287 29.17 -26.69 -10.00
CA TYR A 287 28.10 -25.69 -9.90
C TYR A 287 27.26 -25.87 -8.64
N GLN A 288 26.97 -27.11 -8.25
CA GLN A 288 26.31 -27.40 -6.97
C GLN A 288 27.11 -26.83 -5.79
N ARG A 289 28.43 -27.07 -5.73
CA ARG A 289 29.29 -26.52 -4.68
C ARG A 289 29.31 -25.01 -4.67
N LYS A 290 29.45 -24.36 -5.83
CA LYS A 290 29.40 -22.89 -5.91
C LYS A 290 28.08 -22.32 -5.38
N PHE A 291 26.99 -23.04 -5.61
CA PHE A 291 25.67 -22.68 -5.08
C PHE A 291 25.57 -22.93 -3.56
N GLU A 292 25.84 -24.15 -3.09
CA GLU A 292 25.76 -24.57 -1.68
C GLU A 292 26.67 -23.73 -0.76
N GLU A 293 27.93 -23.55 -1.17
CA GLU A 293 28.99 -22.91 -0.37
C GLU A 293 28.92 -21.37 -0.42
N LYS A 294 28.06 -20.77 -1.26
CA LYS A 294 27.91 -19.31 -1.33
C LYS A 294 27.50 -18.77 0.04
N GLN A 295 28.32 -17.87 0.57
CA GLN A 295 28.03 -17.12 1.78
C GLN A 295 27.18 -15.89 1.46
N LEU A 296 26.08 -15.74 2.18
CA LEU A 296 25.21 -14.58 2.17
C LEU A 296 25.38 -13.82 3.49
N SER A 297 25.65 -12.52 3.41
CA SER A 297 25.63 -11.66 4.57
C SER A 297 24.19 -11.45 5.05
N TYR A 298 23.98 -11.41 6.36
CA TYR A 298 22.71 -11.03 6.94
C TYR A 298 22.91 -10.13 8.16
N SER A 299 21.88 -9.35 8.46
CA SER A 299 21.74 -8.63 9.73
C SER A 299 20.57 -9.21 10.49
N ALA A 300 20.73 -9.45 11.79
CA ALA A 300 19.70 -10.07 12.61
C ALA A 300 19.41 -9.29 13.89
N ILE A 301 18.14 -9.24 14.28
CA ILE A 301 17.68 -8.75 15.58
C ILE A 301 17.68 -9.91 16.58
N TYR A 302 18.44 -9.79 17.65
CA TYR A 302 18.64 -10.84 18.65
C TYR A 302 17.75 -10.64 19.90
N PRO A 303 17.61 -11.70 20.73
CA PRO A 303 16.85 -11.65 21.99
C PRO A 303 17.25 -10.47 22.87
N GLY A 304 16.27 -9.95 23.61
CA GLY A 304 16.40 -8.74 24.44
C GLY A 304 15.94 -7.47 23.75
N THR A 305 15.93 -7.41 22.42
CA THR A 305 15.47 -6.22 21.67
C THR A 305 13.96 -5.99 21.87
N PRO A 306 13.52 -4.80 22.34
CA PRO A 306 12.09 -4.52 22.59
C PRO A 306 11.22 -4.66 21.34
N LYS A 307 9.97 -5.11 21.49
CA LYS A 307 9.01 -5.28 20.38
C LYS A 307 8.76 -3.99 19.58
N SER A 308 8.69 -2.86 20.28
CA SER A 308 8.55 -1.53 19.65
C SER A 308 9.73 -1.20 18.72
N VAL A 309 10.95 -1.56 19.12
CA VAL A 309 12.16 -1.39 18.30
C VAL A 309 12.16 -2.36 17.14
N ARG A 310 11.83 -3.64 17.37
CA ARG A 310 11.68 -4.65 16.30
C ARG A 310 10.72 -4.16 15.23
N TYR A 311 9.53 -3.69 15.61
CA TYR A 311 8.55 -3.14 14.68
C TYR A 311 9.11 -1.97 13.85
N LYS A 312 9.81 -1.02 14.49
CA LYS A 312 10.45 0.10 13.79
C LYS A 312 11.51 -0.38 12.79
N ILE A 313 12.33 -1.36 13.17
CA ILE A 313 13.33 -1.97 12.28
C ILE A 313 12.64 -2.64 11.09
N PHE A 314 11.62 -3.47 11.33
CA PHE A 314 10.83 -4.11 10.28
C PHE A 314 10.26 -3.10 9.30
N LYS A 315 9.70 -2.00 9.81
CA LYS A 315 9.12 -0.94 9.00
C LYS A 315 10.18 -0.21 8.15
N ASN A 316 11.35 0.08 8.73
CA ASN A 316 12.40 0.85 8.06
C ASN A 316 13.18 0.03 7.03
N ILE A 317 13.31 -1.28 7.26
CA ILE A 317 14.08 -2.20 6.41
C ILE A 317 13.21 -2.87 5.34
N ASN A 318 11.89 -2.69 5.37
CA ASN A 318 10.96 -3.18 4.35
C ASN A 318 11.16 -2.47 3.00
N VAL A 319 12.32 -2.65 2.37
CA VAL A 319 12.77 -2.04 1.12
C VAL A 319 12.54 -3.01 -0.06
N SER A 320 11.96 -4.19 0.18
CA SER A 320 11.59 -5.14 -0.87
C SER A 320 10.42 -4.65 -1.72
N ALA A 321 10.25 -5.20 -2.92
CA ALA A 321 9.06 -4.97 -3.78
C ALA A 321 7.73 -5.34 -3.08
N LEU A 322 7.80 -6.00 -1.92
CA LEU A 322 6.71 -6.50 -1.12
C LEU A 322 6.67 -5.83 0.25
N ILE A 323 6.46 -4.52 0.25
CA ILE A 323 6.36 -3.72 1.47
C ILE A 323 5.20 -4.26 2.32
N LEU A 324 5.50 -4.79 3.51
CA LEU A 324 4.46 -5.15 4.48
C LEU A 324 3.83 -3.88 5.03
N ASN A 325 2.50 -3.90 5.17
CA ASN A 325 1.76 -2.87 5.88
C ASN A 325 1.87 -3.11 7.39
N ARG A 326 1.32 -2.18 8.15
CA ARG A 326 1.43 -2.16 9.61
C ARG A 326 0.78 -3.36 10.27
N GLN A 327 -0.40 -3.77 9.78
CA GLN A 327 -1.13 -4.91 10.33
C GLN A 327 -0.41 -6.22 10.04
N GLU A 328 0.16 -6.34 8.86
CA GLU A 328 0.98 -7.48 8.42
C GLU A 328 2.22 -7.65 9.32
N ILE A 329 2.89 -6.54 9.66
CA ILE A 329 4.01 -6.54 10.62
C ILE A 329 3.54 -6.91 12.04
N ARG A 330 2.42 -6.36 12.51
CA ARG A 330 1.85 -6.71 13.84
C ARG A 330 1.58 -8.19 13.96
N HIS A 331 1.01 -8.77 12.90
CA HIS A 331 0.70 -10.18 12.87
C HIS A 331 1.98 -11.01 12.98
N ALA A 332 2.97 -10.74 12.11
CA ALA A 332 4.23 -11.48 12.08
C ALA A 332 5.02 -11.43 13.39
N ILE A 333 5.07 -10.26 14.06
CA ILE A 333 5.83 -10.11 15.32
C ILE A 333 5.12 -10.76 16.53
N ASN A 334 3.81 -10.99 16.45
CA ASN A 334 3.01 -11.61 17.51
C ASN A 334 2.50 -13.01 17.15
N GLU A 335 3.01 -13.58 16.08
CA GLU A 335 2.71 -14.94 15.66
C GLU A 335 3.65 -15.93 16.37
N ASP A 336 3.06 -17.02 16.83
CA ASP A 336 3.73 -18.15 17.46
C ASP A 336 2.82 -19.37 17.26
N GLU A 337 3.23 -20.31 16.41
CA GLU A 337 2.39 -21.47 16.11
C GLU A 337 2.41 -22.52 17.23
N ASP A 338 3.53 -22.66 17.93
CA ASP A 338 3.71 -23.61 19.03
C ASP A 338 2.91 -23.22 20.27
N LEU A 339 2.66 -21.91 20.46
CA LEU A 339 1.75 -21.43 21.47
C LEU A 339 0.30 -21.66 21.06
N GLU A 340 -0.47 -22.36 21.89
CA GLU A 340 -1.92 -22.56 21.70
C GLU A 340 -2.67 -21.22 21.49
N PHE A 341 -2.18 -20.15 22.10
CA PHE A 341 -2.79 -18.83 22.06
C PHE A 341 -1.76 -17.73 21.81
N THR A 342 -2.08 -16.84 20.87
CA THR A 342 -1.43 -15.55 20.66
C THR A 342 -2.45 -14.49 20.28
N SER A 343 -2.11 -13.22 20.43
CA SER A 343 -2.93 -12.12 19.92
C SER A 343 -3.16 -12.23 18.42
N SER A 344 -2.15 -12.64 17.63
CA SER A 344 -2.31 -12.91 16.20
C SER A 344 -3.36 -13.99 15.90
N LYS A 345 -3.32 -15.13 16.58
CA LYS A 345 -4.32 -16.21 16.44
C LYS A 345 -5.72 -15.76 16.87
N TYR A 346 -5.82 -15.00 17.96
CA TYR A 346 -7.09 -14.45 18.41
C TYR A 346 -7.71 -13.50 17.38
N ILE A 347 -6.91 -12.59 16.81
CA ILE A 347 -7.37 -11.67 15.76
C ILE A 347 -7.86 -12.44 14.53
N LEU A 348 -7.16 -13.49 14.07
CA LEU A 348 -7.65 -14.33 12.98
C LEU A 348 -8.99 -14.99 13.32
N SER A 349 -9.19 -15.42 14.57
CA SER A 349 -10.49 -15.97 14.99
C SER A 349 -11.63 -14.92 14.92
N LEU A 350 -11.33 -13.62 15.03
CA LEU A 350 -12.30 -12.56 14.82
C LEU A 350 -12.54 -12.28 13.33
N THR A 351 -11.55 -12.53 12.46
CA THR A 351 -11.77 -12.36 11.01
C THR A 351 -12.76 -13.38 10.47
N GLU A 352 -12.82 -14.58 11.05
CA GLU A 352 -13.89 -15.56 10.77
C GLU A 352 -15.29 -15.02 11.07
N VAL A 353 -15.42 -14.12 12.04
CA VAL A 353 -16.69 -13.47 12.40
C VAL A 353 -16.98 -12.34 11.43
N ILE A 354 -16.09 -11.35 11.30
CA ILE A 354 -16.33 -10.15 10.48
C ILE A 354 -16.65 -10.51 9.02
N ASN A 355 -16.01 -11.54 8.48
CA ASN A 355 -16.15 -11.97 7.09
C ASN A 355 -17.52 -12.59 6.78
N LYS A 356 -18.35 -12.92 7.79
CA LYS A 356 -19.76 -13.32 7.60
C LYS A 356 -20.68 -12.12 7.37
N TYR A 357 -20.28 -10.93 7.84
CA TYR A 357 -21.15 -9.76 7.96
C TYR A 357 -20.73 -8.62 7.02
N ILE A 358 -19.43 -8.50 6.72
CA ILE A 358 -18.86 -7.40 5.94
C ILE A 358 -18.09 -7.95 4.74
N ILE A 359 -18.34 -7.37 3.57
CA ILE A 359 -17.63 -7.74 2.33
C ILE A 359 -16.32 -6.95 2.28
N ILE A 360 -15.21 -7.68 2.44
CA ILE A 360 -13.86 -7.15 2.29
C ILE A 360 -13.26 -7.77 1.03
N PRO A 361 -12.75 -6.98 0.06
CA PRO A 361 -12.16 -7.53 -1.16
C PRO A 361 -11.05 -8.53 -0.85
N GLU A 362 -10.90 -9.58 -1.64
CA GLU A 362 -9.79 -10.53 -1.42
C GLU A 362 -8.44 -9.87 -1.75
N LYS A 363 -8.39 -9.11 -2.85
CA LYS A 363 -7.19 -8.49 -3.41
C LYS A 363 -7.18 -6.97 -3.28
N GLY A 364 -6.00 -6.38 -3.44
CA GLY A 364 -5.79 -4.93 -3.45
C GLY A 364 -5.24 -4.40 -2.13
N THR A 365 -4.88 -3.12 -2.10
CA THR A 365 -4.23 -2.49 -0.94
C THR A 365 -5.10 -2.51 0.33
N THR A 366 -6.41 -2.65 0.18
CA THR A 366 -7.40 -2.78 1.27
C THR A 366 -8.07 -4.15 1.29
N GLY A 367 -7.43 -5.17 0.70
CA GLY A 367 -7.96 -6.52 0.64
C GLY A 367 -7.56 -7.40 1.83
N LYS A 368 -8.20 -8.58 1.93
CA LYS A 368 -7.88 -9.62 2.93
C LYS A 368 -6.45 -10.14 2.78
N GLU A 369 -5.91 -10.20 1.56
CA GLU A 369 -4.49 -10.53 1.33
C GLU A 369 -3.54 -9.55 2.02
N ARG A 370 -4.02 -8.33 2.29
CA ARG A 370 -3.32 -7.28 3.02
C ARG A 370 -3.77 -7.15 4.47
N MET A 371 -4.46 -8.15 5.02
CA MET A 371 -4.94 -8.18 6.41
C MET A 371 -5.86 -7.01 6.79
N ALA A 372 -6.60 -6.45 5.82
CA ALA A 372 -7.52 -5.36 6.09
C ALA A 372 -8.62 -5.77 7.11
N ASP A 373 -9.13 -7.00 7.01
CA ASP A 373 -10.10 -7.58 7.94
C ASP A 373 -9.51 -7.76 9.35
N ALA A 374 -8.27 -8.19 9.46
CA ALA A 374 -7.55 -8.30 10.73
C ALA A 374 -7.33 -6.92 11.38
N GLU A 375 -7.01 -5.87 10.61
CA GLU A 375 -6.89 -4.51 11.16
C GLU A 375 -8.23 -4.02 11.71
N LEU A 376 -9.35 -4.28 11.02
CA LEU A 376 -10.68 -3.92 11.50
C LEU A 376 -11.01 -4.65 12.80
N CYS A 377 -10.77 -5.97 12.86
CA CYS A 377 -10.93 -6.74 14.09
C CYS A 377 -10.07 -6.18 15.23
N LEU A 378 -8.83 -5.79 14.93
CA LEU A 378 -7.92 -5.19 15.91
C LEU A 378 -8.43 -3.84 16.39
N ARG A 379 -9.01 -3.00 15.51
CA ARG A 379 -9.64 -1.72 15.89
C ARG A 379 -10.78 -1.92 16.88
N TYR A 380 -11.66 -2.89 16.62
CA TYR A 380 -12.74 -3.23 17.54
C TYR A 380 -12.20 -3.65 18.92
N ILE A 381 -11.33 -4.67 18.95
CA ILE A 381 -10.88 -5.25 20.22
C ILE A 381 -10.01 -4.28 21.01
N ALA A 382 -9.28 -3.37 20.35
CA ALA A 382 -8.48 -2.35 21.01
C ALA A 382 -9.33 -1.50 21.98
N PHE A 383 -10.55 -1.12 21.59
CA PHE A 383 -11.48 -0.40 22.47
C PHE A 383 -12.06 -1.25 23.60
N ARG A 384 -12.00 -2.59 23.50
CA ARG A 384 -12.42 -3.51 24.57
C ARG A 384 -11.32 -3.77 25.59
N VAL A 385 -10.06 -3.84 25.14
CA VAL A 385 -8.94 -4.28 25.98
C VAL A 385 -8.12 -3.13 26.57
N LEU A 386 -8.21 -1.93 25.98
CA LEU A 386 -7.57 -0.70 26.42
C LEU A 386 -8.60 0.34 26.89
N ASN A 387 -8.16 1.26 27.73
CA ASN A 387 -8.93 2.45 28.10
C ASN A 387 -8.57 3.60 27.17
N TYR A 388 -9.40 3.88 26.17
CA TYR A 388 -9.14 4.93 25.18
C TYR A 388 -8.97 6.34 25.78
N VAL A 389 -9.43 6.61 27.00
CA VAL A 389 -9.24 7.91 27.67
C VAL A 389 -7.79 8.09 28.14
N HIS A 390 -7.13 7.00 28.54
CA HIS A 390 -5.76 7.03 29.10
C HIS A 390 -4.71 6.48 28.12
N ASP A 391 -5.07 5.51 27.29
CA ASP A 391 -4.14 4.75 26.47
C ASP A 391 -3.99 5.31 25.03
N TYR A 392 -4.98 6.08 24.55
CA TYR A 392 -4.94 6.69 23.21
C TYR A 392 -4.14 7.99 23.25
N GLY A 393 -2.96 7.99 22.62
CA GLY A 393 -2.07 9.14 22.56
C GLY A 393 -2.22 10.04 21.32
N GLY A 394 -3.33 9.93 20.58
CA GLY A 394 -3.50 10.61 19.28
C GLY A 394 -2.96 9.82 18.08
N ASN A 395 -2.57 8.57 18.26
CA ASN A 395 -2.12 7.73 17.16
C ASN A 395 -2.83 6.38 17.20
N ILE A 396 -3.67 6.12 16.19
CA ILE A 396 -4.37 4.83 16.08
C ILE A 396 -3.40 3.66 15.91
N GLN A 397 -2.27 3.84 15.24
CA GLN A 397 -1.31 2.75 15.04
C GLN A 397 -0.68 2.32 16.37
N ASP A 398 -0.27 3.28 17.20
CA ASP A 398 0.29 2.98 18.52
C ASP A 398 -0.77 2.36 19.45
N PHE A 399 -2.02 2.78 19.33
CA PHE A 399 -3.14 2.19 20.06
C PHE A 399 -3.37 0.72 19.68
N LEU A 400 -3.32 0.40 18.39
CA LEU A 400 -3.42 -0.97 17.89
C LEU A 400 -2.20 -1.82 18.30
N ASP A 401 -0.99 -1.24 18.32
CA ASP A 401 0.22 -1.92 18.78
C ASP A 401 0.11 -2.30 20.27
N LYS A 402 -0.34 -1.36 21.13
CA LYS A 402 -0.62 -1.63 22.55
C LYS A 402 -1.70 -2.71 22.73
N ALA A 403 -2.72 -2.71 21.88
CA ALA A 403 -3.78 -3.71 21.95
C ALA A 403 -3.26 -5.13 21.67
N MET A 404 -2.35 -5.28 20.69
CA MET A 404 -1.70 -6.57 20.40
C MET A 404 -0.94 -7.14 21.61
N GLU A 405 -0.28 -6.28 22.38
CA GLU A 405 0.39 -6.68 23.62
C GLU A 405 -0.61 -7.01 24.72
N ARG A 406 -1.62 -6.14 24.89
CA ARG A 406 -2.62 -6.27 25.94
C ARG A 406 -3.46 -7.54 25.79
N ILE A 407 -3.84 -7.94 24.58
CA ILE A 407 -4.62 -9.17 24.33
C ILE A 407 -3.95 -10.41 24.96
N ASN A 408 -2.61 -10.49 24.92
CA ASN A 408 -1.87 -11.63 25.47
C ASN A 408 -2.00 -11.75 27.01
N SER A 409 -2.41 -10.68 27.69
CA SER A 409 -2.62 -10.65 29.14
C SER A 409 -4.07 -10.87 29.59
N TYR A 410 -5.01 -11.03 28.65
CA TYR A 410 -6.41 -11.27 28.98
C TYR A 410 -6.73 -12.75 29.14
N GLU A 411 -7.64 -13.06 30.06
CA GLU A 411 -8.19 -14.41 30.20
C GLU A 411 -8.98 -14.82 28.94
N ARG A 412 -8.79 -16.06 28.50
CA ARG A 412 -9.42 -16.61 27.29
C ARG A 412 -10.95 -16.52 27.35
N ASN A 413 -11.55 -16.77 28.51
CA ASN A 413 -13.00 -16.67 28.70
C ASN A 413 -13.51 -15.24 28.45
N LYS A 414 -12.76 -14.23 28.89
CA LYS A 414 -13.12 -12.82 28.68
C LYS A 414 -13.02 -12.45 27.19
N LEU A 415 -11.97 -12.93 26.51
CA LEU A 415 -11.80 -12.74 25.07
C LEU A 415 -12.90 -13.44 24.24
N ASN A 416 -13.38 -14.60 24.69
CA ASN A 416 -14.51 -15.29 24.06
C ASN A 416 -15.80 -14.49 24.21
N VAL A 417 -16.05 -13.89 25.38
CA VAL A 417 -17.17 -12.96 25.57
C VAL A 417 -17.06 -11.79 24.59
N PHE A 418 -15.87 -11.20 24.44
CA PHE A 418 -15.65 -10.12 23.48
C PHE A 418 -15.88 -10.56 22.03
N LYS A 419 -15.58 -11.80 21.67
CA LYS A 419 -15.88 -12.35 20.34
C LYS A 419 -17.39 -12.49 20.11
N VAL A 420 -18.14 -12.98 21.09
CA VAL A 420 -19.62 -13.09 21.01
C VAL A 420 -20.26 -11.71 20.90
N ASP A 421 -19.85 -10.77 21.76
CA ASP A 421 -20.37 -9.39 21.71
C ASP A 421 -20.11 -8.72 20.35
N PHE A 422 -18.97 -9.01 19.73
CA PHE A 422 -18.60 -8.51 18.41
C PHE A 422 -19.54 -9.04 17.33
N GLU A 423 -19.83 -10.33 17.36
CA GLU A 423 -20.76 -10.97 16.43
C GLU A 423 -22.16 -10.37 16.57
N ASP A 424 -22.64 -10.17 17.79
CA ASP A 424 -23.94 -9.55 18.04
C ASP A 424 -24.00 -8.09 17.56
N ALA A 425 -22.94 -7.31 17.78
CA ALA A 425 -22.85 -5.94 17.32
C ALA A 425 -22.89 -5.86 15.78
N LEU A 426 -22.12 -6.71 15.09
CA LEU A 426 -22.13 -6.80 13.63
C LEU A 426 -23.48 -7.24 13.08
N LYS A 427 -24.10 -8.27 13.69
CA LYS A 427 -25.44 -8.73 13.31
C LYS A 427 -26.48 -7.63 13.46
N THR A 428 -26.41 -6.84 14.52
CA THR A 428 -27.32 -5.72 14.75
C THR A 428 -27.10 -4.61 13.72
N LEU A 429 -25.84 -4.18 13.52
CA LEU A 429 -25.50 -3.11 12.58
C LEU A 429 -25.87 -3.46 11.14
N THR A 430 -25.65 -4.70 10.72
CA THR A 430 -26.02 -5.19 9.37
C THR A 430 -27.52 -5.39 9.17
N ALA A 431 -28.30 -5.55 10.26
CA ALA A 431 -29.75 -5.55 10.19
C ALA A 431 -30.35 -4.11 10.07
N ILE A 432 -29.59 -3.09 10.47
CA ILE A 432 -29.99 -1.68 10.45
C ILE A 432 -29.55 -0.99 9.16
N PHE A 433 -28.29 -1.16 8.75
CA PHE A 433 -27.67 -0.47 7.62
C PHE A 433 -27.47 -1.41 6.44
N SER A 434 -27.67 -0.90 5.22
CA SER A 434 -27.42 -1.66 4.00
C SER A 434 -25.92 -1.90 3.76
N PRO A 435 -25.54 -2.95 3.03
CA PRO A 435 -24.13 -3.29 2.78
C PRO A 435 -23.31 -2.19 2.09
N ASP A 436 -23.94 -1.32 1.30
CA ASP A 436 -23.29 -0.22 0.59
C ASP A 436 -23.16 1.06 1.43
N VAL A 437 -23.75 1.10 2.63
CA VAL A 437 -23.78 2.26 3.54
C VAL A 437 -23.01 1.98 4.82
N ILE A 438 -23.11 0.78 5.37
CA ILE A 438 -22.53 0.42 6.68
C ILE A 438 -21.04 0.76 6.75
N PHE A 439 -20.63 1.46 7.83
CA PHE A 439 -19.26 1.93 8.06
C PHE A 439 -18.67 2.84 6.96
N THR A 440 -19.52 3.50 6.18
CA THR A 440 -19.12 4.59 5.26
C THR A 440 -19.63 5.92 5.78
N LYS A 441 -19.15 7.06 5.26
CA LYS A 441 -19.70 8.36 5.68
C LYS A 441 -21.17 8.51 5.27
N ALA A 442 -21.65 7.79 4.26
CA ALA A 442 -23.07 7.73 3.91
C ALA A 442 -23.97 7.21 5.05
N MET A 443 -23.41 6.56 6.06
CA MET A 443 -24.11 6.12 7.27
C MET A 443 -24.59 7.31 8.12
N VAL A 444 -23.87 8.43 8.05
CA VAL A 444 -24.00 9.55 9.00
C VAL A 444 -24.08 10.93 8.34
N GLN A 445 -24.03 10.97 7.00
CA GLN A 445 -24.03 12.19 6.20
C GLN A 445 -24.89 11.99 4.94
N VAL A 446 -25.79 12.93 4.67
CA VAL A 446 -26.56 12.97 3.41
C VAL A 446 -25.59 13.08 2.23
N GLU A 447 -25.75 12.20 1.24
CA GLU A 447 -24.84 12.09 0.08
C GLU A 447 -23.36 11.88 0.45
N GLY A 448 -23.10 11.34 1.64
CA GLY A 448 -21.74 11.03 2.09
C GLY A 448 -21.04 9.99 1.20
N PRO A 449 -19.70 10.03 1.12
CA PRO A 449 -18.96 9.06 0.32
C PRO A 449 -19.13 7.63 0.85
N LYS A 450 -19.28 6.69 -0.08
CA LYS A 450 -19.42 5.25 0.19
C LYS A 450 -18.08 4.52 0.33
N SER A 451 -17.01 5.25 0.65
CA SER A 451 -15.73 4.63 1.00
C SER A 451 -15.77 4.14 2.44
N PHE A 452 -15.22 2.95 2.66
CA PHE A 452 -15.15 2.36 3.99
C PHE A 452 -14.32 3.22 4.94
N ASN A 453 -14.79 3.39 6.17
CA ASN A 453 -14.17 4.21 7.20
C ASN A 453 -13.88 3.37 8.46
N GLY A 454 -12.59 3.09 8.70
CA GLY A 454 -12.15 2.30 9.85
C GLY A 454 -12.42 2.94 11.22
N ASN A 455 -12.61 4.27 11.27
CA ASN A 455 -12.93 4.97 12.52
C ASN A 455 -14.40 4.79 12.88
N LEU A 456 -15.29 4.92 11.88
CA LEU A 456 -16.71 4.55 12.04
C LEU A 456 -16.82 3.08 12.46
N PHE A 457 -16.08 2.18 11.80
CA PHE A 457 -16.06 0.77 12.18
C PHE A 457 -15.71 0.56 13.64
N GLY A 458 -14.56 1.07 14.10
CA GLY A 458 -14.08 0.85 15.46
C GLY A 458 -15.03 1.38 16.53
N VAL A 459 -15.51 2.63 16.38
CA VAL A 459 -16.38 3.28 17.36
C VAL A 459 -17.76 2.64 17.40
N TRP A 460 -18.39 2.44 16.24
CA TRP A 460 -19.76 1.91 16.19
C TRP A 460 -19.82 0.45 16.64
N THR A 461 -18.87 -0.40 16.22
CA THR A 461 -18.84 -1.79 16.70
C THR A 461 -18.62 -1.84 18.21
N TYR A 462 -17.68 -1.06 18.74
CA TYR A 462 -17.45 -0.96 20.19
C TYR A 462 -18.72 -0.53 20.95
N LEU A 463 -19.36 0.57 20.55
CA LEU A 463 -20.55 1.06 21.25
C LEU A 463 -21.73 0.10 21.16
N PHE A 464 -21.92 -0.60 20.04
CA PHE A 464 -22.97 -1.60 19.89
C PHE A 464 -22.75 -2.84 20.77
N THR A 465 -21.50 -3.15 21.15
CA THR A 465 -21.25 -4.21 22.15
C THR A 465 -21.77 -3.85 23.55
N ARG A 466 -21.98 -2.57 23.84
CA ARG A 466 -22.48 -2.10 25.15
C ARG A 466 -24.01 -2.16 25.27
N LEU A 467 -24.71 -2.45 24.19
CA LEU A 467 -26.16 -2.58 24.17
C LEU A 467 -26.61 -3.94 24.66
N ASN A 468 -27.70 -3.97 25.42
CA ASN A 468 -28.36 -5.22 25.80
C ASN A 468 -29.24 -5.75 24.66
N TYR A 469 -29.81 -6.94 24.85
CA TYR A 469 -30.62 -7.60 23.82
C TYR A 469 -31.86 -6.78 23.42
N GLU A 470 -32.60 -6.23 24.38
CA GLU A 470 -33.83 -5.47 24.14
C GLU A 470 -33.54 -4.16 23.39
N GLU A 471 -32.48 -3.47 23.77
CA GLU A 471 -31.98 -2.27 23.08
C GLU A 471 -31.66 -2.58 21.61
N ARG A 472 -30.94 -3.69 21.34
CA ARG A 472 -30.60 -4.10 19.97
C ARG A 472 -31.86 -4.42 19.14
N GLN A 473 -32.84 -5.15 19.72
CA GLN A 473 -34.10 -5.43 19.01
C GLN A 473 -34.87 -4.15 18.71
N SER A 474 -34.96 -3.23 19.67
CA SER A 474 -35.63 -1.93 19.48
C SER A 474 -35.01 -1.09 18.37
N LEU A 475 -33.67 -1.11 18.22
CA LEU A 475 -32.98 -0.45 17.11
C LEU A 475 -33.32 -1.09 15.75
N ILE A 476 -33.40 -2.42 15.69
CA ILE A 476 -33.73 -3.17 14.47
C ILE A 476 -35.17 -2.89 14.04
N GLU A 477 -36.12 -2.94 14.98
CA GLU A 477 -37.53 -2.65 14.72
C GLU A 477 -37.74 -1.22 14.22
N ARG A 478 -37.01 -0.26 14.80
CA ARG A 478 -37.07 1.16 14.45
C ARG A 478 -35.96 1.60 13.49
N ARG A 479 -35.39 0.67 12.70
CA ARG A 479 -34.21 0.94 11.85
C ARG A 479 -34.37 2.11 10.89
N ASN A 480 -35.55 2.31 10.30
CA ASN A 480 -35.79 3.41 9.36
C ASN A 480 -35.70 4.78 10.05
N LEU A 481 -36.18 4.88 11.29
CA LEU A 481 -36.05 6.09 12.08
C LEU A 481 -34.61 6.28 12.53
N PHE A 482 -33.95 5.20 12.96
CA PHE A 482 -32.56 5.24 13.40
C PHE A 482 -31.63 5.71 12.29
N THR A 483 -31.71 5.12 11.09
CA THR A 483 -30.89 5.52 9.93
C THR A 483 -31.18 6.97 9.50
N LYS A 484 -32.45 7.38 9.48
CA LYS A 484 -32.84 8.76 9.15
C LYS A 484 -32.24 9.79 10.13
N ARG A 485 -32.16 9.46 11.42
CA ARG A 485 -31.53 10.34 12.42
C ARG A 485 -30.01 10.28 12.32
N ALA A 486 -29.42 9.10 12.09
CA ALA A 486 -27.98 8.93 11.93
C ALA A 486 -27.43 9.79 10.79
N LEU A 487 -28.15 9.91 9.66
CA LEU A 487 -27.77 10.73 8.50
C LEU A 487 -27.52 12.23 8.79
N LYS A 488 -28.01 12.73 9.94
CA LYS A 488 -27.86 14.12 10.37
C LYS A 488 -26.73 14.30 11.39
N MET A 489 -26.06 13.22 11.80
CA MET A 489 -25.01 13.33 12.82
C MET A 489 -23.84 14.19 12.34
N SER A 490 -23.50 14.12 11.05
CA SER A 490 -22.47 14.97 10.44
C SER A 490 -22.91 16.41 10.19
N ASP A 491 -24.13 16.81 10.55
CA ASP A 491 -24.51 18.24 10.58
C ASP A 491 -23.78 18.98 11.71
N ASP A 492 -23.29 18.24 12.73
CA ASP A 492 -22.35 18.75 13.73
C ASP A 492 -20.93 18.79 13.14
N PRO A 493 -20.34 19.99 12.95
CA PRO A 493 -19.00 20.13 12.38
C PRO A 493 -17.90 19.47 13.23
N GLN A 494 -18.10 19.31 14.54
CA GLN A 494 -17.15 18.62 15.41
C GLN A 494 -17.17 17.11 15.12
N TYR A 495 -18.35 16.53 14.95
CA TYR A 495 -18.48 15.12 14.61
C TYR A 495 -18.00 14.81 13.19
N GLU A 496 -18.33 15.65 12.20
CA GLU A 496 -17.86 15.46 10.82
C GLU A 496 -16.33 15.44 10.74
N LYS A 497 -15.66 16.35 11.46
CA LYS A 497 -14.20 16.34 11.60
C LYS A 497 -13.72 15.08 12.31
N SER A 498 -14.43 14.63 13.35
CA SER A 498 -14.04 13.47 14.15
C SER A 498 -14.03 12.13 13.42
N ILE A 499 -14.76 12.02 12.31
CA ILE A 499 -14.81 10.82 11.47
C ILE A 499 -13.93 10.95 10.22
N ASP A 500 -13.26 12.08 10.02
CA ASP A 500 -12.32 12.28 8.92
C ASP A 500 -10.93 11.75 9.31
N SER A 501 -10.33 10.96 8.41
CA SER A 501 -9.01 10.37 8.62
C SER A 501 -7.91 11.42 8.84
N ARG A 502 -8.10 12.66 8.37
CA ARG A 502 -7.14 13.77 8.54
C ARG A 502 -7.11 14.34 9.96
N TYR A 503 -8.17 14.15 10.74
CA TYR A 503 -8.31 14.76 12.07
C TYR A 503 -8.46 13.73 13.20
N PHE A 504 -8.53 12.43 12.89
CA PHE A 504 -8.65 11.36 13.88
C PHE A 504 -7.39 11.19 14.76
N GLU A 505 -6.30 11.86 14.42
CA GLU A 505 -5.01 11.80 15.12
C GLU A 505 -4.96 12.67 16.40
N THR A 506 -6.09 13.17 16.89
CA THR A 506 -6.15 13.84 18.20
C THR A 506 -7.01 13.05 19.19
N ILE A 507 -6.61 13.10 20.46
CA ILE A 507 -7.38 12.52 21.57
C ILE A 507 -8.79 13.14 21.62
N GLU A 508 -8.87 14.44 21.36
CA GLU A 508 -10.12 15.19 21.33
C GLU A 508 -11.06 14.70 20.24
N SER A 509 -10.55 14.46 19.03
CA SER A 509 -11.32 13.93 17.91
C SER A 509 -11.91 12.54 18.21
N LEU A 510 -11.12 11.63 18.78
CA LEU A 510 -11.64 10.32 19.21
C LEU A 510 -12.72 10.44 20.29
N LYS A 511 -12.52 11.33 21.27
CA LYS A 511 -13.51 11.59 22.33
C LYS A 511 -14.82 12.13 21.76
N VAL A 512 -14.75 13.14 20.89
CA VAL A 512 -15.92 13.69 20.19
C VAL A 512 -16.67 12.59 19.44
N ASN A 513 -15.97 11.75 18.69
CA ASN A 513 -16.58 10.66 17.93
C ASN A 513 -17.35 9.70 18.86
N ILE A 514 -16.69 9.17 19.90
CA ILE A 514 -17.31 8.24 20.85
C ILE A 514 -18.48 8.90 21.59
N GLU A 515 -18.30 10.10 22.12
CA GLU A 515 -19.33 10.80 22.91
C GLU A 515 -20.55 11.16 22.05
N THR A 516 -20.35 11.61 20.81
CA THR A 516 -21.46 11.95 19.92
C THR A 516 -22.27 10.72 19.54
N VAL A 517 -21.61 9.59 19.21
CA VAL A 517 -22.32 8.34 18.91
C VAL A 517 -23.02 7.79 20.16
N GLU A 518 -22.39 7.84 21.33
CA GLU A 518 -23.02 7.40 22.58
C GLU A 518 -24.24 8.26 22.95
N LYS A 519 -24.14 9.60 22.82
CA LYS A 519 -25.27 10.52 23.02
C LYS A 519 -26.40 10.26 22.03
N PHE A 520 -26.07 10.04 20.76
CA PHE A 520 -27.04 9.71 19.72
C PHE A 520 -27.82 8.43 20.04
N ILE A 521 -27.13 7.36 20.41
CA ILE A 521 -27.76 6.07 20.76
C ILE A 521 -28.67 6.24 22.00
N LYS A 522 -28.19 6.93 23.05
CA LYS A 522 -29.00 7.18 24.26
C LYS A 522 -30.23 8.03 23.98
N ALA A 523 -30.08 9.10 23.19
CA ALA A 523 -31.20 9.96 22.80
C ALA A 523 -32.26 9.20 22.00
N PHE A 524 -31.87 8.18 21.22
CA PHE A 524 -32.81 7.35 20.48
C PHE A 524 -33.70 6.47 21.37
N PHE A 525 -33.23 6.07 22.55
CA PHE A 525 -34.02 5.27 23.50
C PHE A 525 -34.89 6.12 24.44
N ASN A 526 -34.52 7.38 24.66
CA ASN A 526 -35.29 8.30 25.49
C ASN A 526 -36.47 8.96 24.72
N ASP A 527 -36.48 8.84 23.40
CA ASP A 527 -37.57 9.21 22.48
C ASP A 527 -38.42 8.00 22.08
#